data_AF-A0A5B9WNA6-F1
#
_entry.id   AF-A0A5B9WNA6-F1
#
_cell.length_a   1.000
_cell.length_b   1.000
_cell.length_c   1.000
_cell.angle_alpha   90.00
_cell.angle_beta   90.00
_cell.angle_gamma   90.00
#
_symmetry.space_group_name_H-M   'P 1'
#
loop_
_entity.id
_entity.type
_entity.pdbx_description
1 polymer ?
#
loop_
_entity_poly.entity_id
_entity_poly.type
_entity_poly.pdbx_seq_one_letter_code
_entity_poly.pdbx_strand_id
1 'polypeptide(L)' 'MRTFHISYHQHDVKVEQQEEALFTVHLPDFTMRLQLRQDNEGANHWFEENRDNETAETRGIGQAIETYLAKSN' A
#
# COMPACT_ATOMS: atom_id res chain seq x y z
N MET A 1 -4.36 -13.67 4.39
CA MET A 1 -2.96 -13.35 4.01
C MET A 1 -2.76 -13.61 2.52
N ARG A 2 -2.52 -12.56 1.73
CA ARG A 2 -2.31 -12.65 0.27
C ARG A 2 -0.98 -11.99 -0.06
N THR A 3 -0.19 -12.59 -0.95
CA THR A 3 1.03 -11.97 -1.48
C THR A 3 0.84 -11.66 -2.97
N PHE A 4 1.29 -10.50 -3.40
CA PHE A 4 1.27 -10.08 -4.80
C PHE A 4 2.42 -9.12 -5.10
N HIS A 5 2.58 -8.77 -6.37
CA HIS A 5 3.57 -7.80 -6.80
C HIS A 5 2.89 -6.62 -7.48
N ILE A 6 3.41 -5.42 -7.26
CA ILE A 6 2.98 -4.19 -7.91
C ILE A 6 4.16 -3.56 -8.64
N SER A 7 3.88 -2.87 -9.73
CA SER A 7 4.88 -2.02 -10.39
C SER A 7 4.88 -0.65 -9.72
N TYR A 8 5.97 -0.28 -9.07
CA TYR A 8 6.17 1.04 -8.47
C TYR A 8 7.57 1.57 -8.79
N HIS A 9 7.67 2.79 -9.33
CA HIS A 9 8.95 3.39 -9.75
C HIS A 9 9.80 2.49 -10.68
N GLN A 10 9.16 1.77 -11.61
CA GLN A 10 9.80 0.79 -12.51
C GLN A 10 10.40 -0.43 -11.81
N HIS A 11 10.12 -0.62 -10.52
CA HIS A 11 10.47 -1.82 -9.77
C HIS A 11 9.26 -2.73 -9.60
N ASP A 12 9.52 -4.03 -9.62
CA ASP A 12 8.56 -5.04 -9.20
C ASP A 12 8.66 -5.19 -7.68
N VAL A 13 7.65 -4.68 -6.97
CA VAL A 13 7.64 -4.56 -5.52
C VAL A 13 6.71 -5.61 -4.94
N LYS A 14 7.26 -6.47 -4.07
CA LYS A 14 6.47 -7.48 -3.35
C LYS A 14 5.64 -6.82 -2.26
N VAL A 15 4.35 -7.16 -2.22
CA VAL A 15 3.39 -6.73 -1.21
C VAL A 15 2.76 -7.94 -0.53
N GLU A 16 2.77 -7.94 0.80
CA GLU A 16 2.10 -8.93 1.62
C GLU A 16 0.92 -8.27 2.35
N GLN A 17 -0.29 -8.60 1.95
CA GLN A 17 -1.51 -8.21 2.65
C GLN A 17 -1.70 -9.11 3.87
N GLN A 18 -1.47 -8.53 5.06
CA GLN A 18 -1.61 -9.19 6.35
C GLN A 18 -3.08 -9.27 6.74
N GLU A 19 -3.76 -8.12 6.70
CA GLU A 19 -5.19 -7.93 6.97
C GLU A 19 -5.83 -7.12 5.84
N GLU A 20 -7.14 -6.89 5.90
CA GLU A 20 -7.87 -6.14 4.86
C GLU A 20 -7.24 -4.76 4.59
N ALA A 21 -6.80 -4.08 5.64
CA ALA A 21 -6.25 -2.72 5.60
C ALA A 21 -4.76 -2.63 5.99
N LEU A 22 -4.03 -3.74 6.12
CA LEU A 22 -2.62 -3.75 6.54
C LEU A 22 -1.74 -4.52 5.57
N PHE A 23 -0.68 -3.87 5.09
CA PHE A 23 0.18 -4.35 4.00
C PHE A 23 1.66 -4.18 4.37
N THR A 24 2.47 -5.20 4.16
CA THR A 24 3.93 -5.09 4.20
C THR A 24 4.43 -4.92 2.78
N VAL A 25 5.21 -3.87 2.50
CA VAL A 25 5.75 -3.54 1.19
C VAL A 25 7.26 -3.66 1.22
N HIS A 26 7.81 -4.50 0.37
CA HIS A 26 9.25 -4.75 0.25
C HIS A 26 9.83 -3.94 -0.91
N LEU A 27 10.23 -2.70 -0.63
CA LEU A 27 10.96 -1.85 -1.58
C LEU A 27 12.42 -2.32 -1.69
N PRO A 28 13.16 -1.89 -2.73
CA PRO A 28 14.56 -2.27 -2.91
C PRO A 28 15.45 -1.93 -1.71
N ASP A 29 15.24 -0.75 -1.12
CA ASP A 29 16.13 -0.21 -0.08
C ASP A 29 15.63 -0.50 1.34
N PHE A 30 14.32 -0.75 1.52
CA PHE A 30 13.73 -0.98 2.84
C PHE A 30 12.38 -1.69 2.75
N THR A 31 11.90 -2.17 3.87
CA THR A 31 10.53 -2.69 4.02
C THR A 31 9.74 -1.72 4.88
N MET A 32 8.53 -1.37 4.42
CA MET A 32 7.59 -0.55 5.19
C MET A 32 6.29 -1.30 5.41
N ARG A 33 5.55 -0.91 6.45
CA ARG A 33 4.16 -1.34 6.65
C ARG A 33 3.25 -0.20 6.29
N LEU A 34 2.31 -0.45 5.39
CA LEU A 34 1.28 0.49 4.98
C LEU A 34 -0.06 0.08 5.58
N GLN A 35 -0.74 1.06 6.13
CA GLN A 35 -2.11 0.96 6.60
C GLN A 35 -3.01 1.80 5.70
N LEU A 36 -4.05 1.16 5.16
CA LEU A 36 -5.15 1.83 4.50
C LEU A 36 -6.11 2.35 5.57
N ARG A 37 -6.45 3.64 5.52
CA ARG A 37 -7.52 4.23 6.33
C ARG A 37 -8.49 4.95 5.41
N GLN A 38 -9.77 4.89 5.74
CA GLN A 38 -10.79 5.60 5.00
C GLN A 38 -11.28 6.78 5.85
N ASP A 39 -11.41 7.96 5.25
CA ASP A 39 -12.00 9.10 5.95
C ASP A 39 -13.55 9.04 5.97
N ASN A 40 -14.17 10.03 6.60
CA ASN A 40 -15.63 10.12 6.74
C ASN A 40 -16.35 10.36 5.40
N GLU A 41 -15.62 10.74 4.35
CA GLU A 41 -16.14 10.94 2.99
C GLU A 41 -15.96 9.69 2.12
N GLY A 42 -15.31 8.66 2.66
CA GLY A 42 -15.07 7.41 1.97
C GLY A 42 -13.78 7.41 1.14
N ALA A 43 -12.92 8.42 1.24
CA ALA A 43 -11.66 8.46 0.51
C ALA A 43 -10.58 7.62 1.22
N ASN A 44 -9.80 6.90 0.43
CA ASN A 44 -8.69 6.10 0.90
C ASN A 44 -7.44 6.96 1.13
N HIS A 45 -6.79 6.73 2.27
CA HIS A 45 -5.55 7.38 2.68
C HIS A 45 -4.56 6.31 3.13
N TRP A 46 -3.31 6.46 2.69
CA TRP A 46 -2.27 5.45 2.91
C TRP A 46 -1.19 5.98 3.84
N PHE A 47 -1.05 5.33 4.99
CA PHE A 47 -0.10 5.74 6.03
C PHE A 47 0.96 4.66 6.24
N GLU A 48 2.19 5.07 6.52
CA GLU A 48 3.15 4.15 7.12
C GLU A 48 2.71 3.82 8.56
N GLU A 49 2.82 2.56 8.96
CA GLU A 49 2.44 2.12 10.31
C GLU A 49 3.19 2.96 11.36
N ASN A 50 2.45 3.49 12.34
CA ASN A 50 2.93 4.41 13.37
C ASN A 50 3.28 5.83 12.88
N ARG A 51 2.87 6.23 11.67
CA ARG A 51 2.91 7.62 11.21
C ARG A 51 1.51 8.20 11.07
N ASP A 52 1.39 9.48 11.39
CA ASP A 52 0.11 10.20 11.38
C ASP A 52 -0.18 10.93 10.07
N ASN A 53 0.77 10.94 9.13
CA ASN A 53 0.62 11.66 7.87
C ASN A 53 0.89 10.75 6.67
N GLU A 54 0.03 10.88 5.66
CA GLU A 54 0.29 10.36 4.33
C GLU A 54 1.40 11.18 3.66
N THR A 55 2.35 10.50 3.02
CA THR A 55 3.38 11.13 2.20
C THR A 55 3.08 10.88 0.72
N ALA A 56 3.77 11.59 -0.17
CA ALA A 56 3.68 11.32 -1.61
C ALA A 56 4.07 9.87 -1.94
N GLU A 57 5.01 9.30 -1.19
CA GLU A 57 5.46 7.92 -1.35
C GLU A 57 4.38 6.92 -0.90
N THR A 58 3.83 7.07 0.31
CA THR A 58 2.81 6.13 0.82
C THR A 58 1.55 6.18 -0.04
N ARG A 59 1.14 7.38 -0.50
CA ARG A 59 0.04 7.56 -1.46
C ARG A 59 0.31 6.86 -2.79
N GLY A 60 1.51 7.05 -3.34
CA GLY A 60 1.89 6.46 -4.63
C GLY A 60 1.90 4.93 -4.60
N ILE A 61 2.45 4.34 -3.53
CA ILE A 61 2.44 2.89 -3.32
C ILE A 61 1.00 2.40 -3.11
N GLY A 62 0.22 3.13 -2.31
CA GLY A 62 -1.19 2.83 -2.06
C GLY A 62 -2.02 2.74 -3.35
N GLN A 63 -1.90 3.74 -4.24
CA GLN A 63 -2.58 3.73 -5.54
C GLN A 63 -2.20 2.53 -6.41
N ALA A 64 -0.93 2.11 -6.37
CA ALA A 64 -0.48 0.93 -7.09
C ALA A 64 -1.09 -0.37 -6.51
N ILE A 65 -1.22 -0.47 -5.18
CA ILE A 65 -1.95 -1.55 -4.50
C ILE A 65 -3.42 -1.55 -4.91
N GLU A 66 -4.11 -0.42 -4.84
CA GLU A 66 -5.53 -0.29 -5.22
C GLU A 66 -5.77 -0.70 -6.67
N THR A 67 -4.91 -0.24 -7.58
CA THR A 67 -4.98 -0.59 -9.00
C THR A 67 -4.87 -2.10 -9.21
N TYR A 68 -3.99 -2.76 -8.46
CA TYR A 68 -3.84 -4.21 -8.53
C TYR A 68 -5.05 -4.96 -7.96
N LEU A 69 -5.55 -4.51 -6.80
CA LEU A 69 -6.72 -5.12 -6.14
C LEU A 69 -7.98 -4.96 -7.00
N ALA A 70 -8.18 -3.80 -7.63
CA ALA A 70 -9.30 -3.54 -8.53
C ALA A 70 -9.29 -4.41 -9.79
N LYS A 71 -8.10 -4.77 -10.31
CA LYS A 71 -7.96 -5.70 -11.44
C LYS A 71 -8.16 -7.17 -11.06
N SER A 72 -8.00 -7.49 -9.78
CA SER A 72 -8.10 -8.85 -9.25
C SER A 72 -9.51 -9.22 -8.78
N ASN A 73 -10.44 -8.26 -8.76
CA ASN A 73 -11.87 -8.45 -8.53
C ASN A 73 -12.60 -8.68 -9.85
#